data_AF-A0A6I5VLF1-F1
#
_entry.id   AF-A0A6I5VLF1-F1
#
_cell.length_a   1.000
_cell.length_b   1.000
_cell.length_c   1.000
_cell.angle_alpha   90.00
_cell.angle_beta   90.00
_cell.angle_gamma   90.00
#
_symmetry.space_group_name_H-M   'P 1'
#
loop_
_entity.id
_entity.type
_entity.pdbx_description
1 polymer ?
#
loop_
_entity_poly.entity_id
_entity_poly.type
_entity_poly.pdbx_seq_one_letter_code
_entity_poly.pdbx_strand_id
1 'polypeptide(L)' 'MWEQFLAEPFDPERVVIVDDGTEGVRAGVVLAQAINHANHHREQVCAILTGLGIQPPDIQAWAYAWHTARIWRIGS' A
#
# COMPACT_ATOMS: atom_id res chain seq x y z
N MET A 1 8.55 0.47 8.07
CA MET A 1 8.36 -0.81 7.34
C MET A 1 8.40 -0.60 5.83
N TRP A 2 7.46 0.11 5.20
CA TRP A 2 7.51 0.38 3.74
C TRP A 2 8.70 1.21 3.28
N GLU A 3 9.05 2.28 4.02
CA GLU A 3 10.23 3.10 3.69
C GLU A 3 11.54 2.30 3.72
N GLN A 4 11.66 1.35 4.65
CA GLN A 4 12.81 0.45 4.73
C GLN A 4 12.79 -0.58 3.59
N PHE A 5 11.62 -1.14 3.27
CA PHE A 5 11.47 -2.05 2.13
C PHE A 5 11.83 -1.40 0.80
N LEU A 6 11.40 -0.14 0.59
CA LEU A 6 11.68 0.62 -0.63
C LEU A 6 13.09 1.20 -0.70
N ALA A 7 13.84 1.19 0.41
CA ALA A 7 15.24 1.62 0.43
C ALA A 7 16.19 0.55 -0.13
N GLU A 8 15.73 -0.69 -0.23
CA GLU A 8 16.52 -1.84 -0.69
C GLU A 8 16.03 -2.34 -2.06
N PRO A 9 16.89 -2.94 -2.90
CA PRO A 9 16.46 -3.60 -4.13
C PRO A 9 15.46 -4.72 -3.84
N PHE A 10 14.38 -4.76 -4.62
CA PHE A 10 13.38 -5.81 -4.56
C PHE A 10 13.40 -6.66 -5.83
N ASP A 11 13.67 -7.96 -5.68
CA ASP A 11 13.51 -8.94 -6.76
C ASP A 11 12.08 -9.51 -6.73
N PRO A 12 11.22 -9.17 -7.70
CA PRO A 12 9.86 -9.70 -7.75
C PRO A 12 9.81 -11.20 -8.09
N GLU A 13 10.86 -11.76 -8.69
CA GLU A 13 10.89 -13.15 -9.14
C GLU A 13 11.42 -14.11 -8.06
N ARG A 14 11.97 -13.61 -6.94
CA ARG A 14 12.39 -14.47 -5.84
C ARG A 14 11.21 -15.30 -5.33
N VAL A 15 11.45 -16.57 -5.04
CA VAL A 15 10.44 -17.48 -4.50
C VAL A 15 10.30 -17.25 -3.00
N VAL A 16 9.06 -17.04 -2.56
CA VAL A 16 8.65 -16.98 -1.16
C VAL A 16 7.87 -18.24 -0.87
N ILE A 17 8.21 -18.92 0.23
CA ILE A 17 7.49 -20.10 0.68
C ILE A 17 6.33 -19.66 1.58
N VAL A 18 5.13 -20.13 1.27
CA VAL A 18 3.88 -19.80 1.96
C VAL A 18 3.13 -21.07 2.35
N ASP A 19 1.94 -20.91 2.94
CA ASP A 19 1.05 -22.01 3.34
C ASP A 19 1.78 -23.11 4.11
N ASP A 20 2.42 -22.72 5.21
CA ASP A 20 3.19 -23.61 6.11
C ASP A 20 4.25 -24.48 5.41
N GLY A 21 4.83 -23.98 4.33
CA GLY A 21 5.88 -24.70 3.60
C GLY A 21 5.40 -25.47 2.37
N THR A 22 4.11 -25.43 2.07
CA THR A 22 3.51 -26.28 1.04
C THR A 22 3.50 -25.65 -0.34
N GLU A 23 3.58 -24.32 -0.43
CA GLU A 23 3.50 -23.60 -1.70
C GLU A 23 4.63 -22.57 -1.87
N GLY A 24 5.06 -22.38 -3.12
CA GLY A 24 6.02 -21.36 -3.51
C GLY A 24 5.35 -20.31 -4.40
N VAL A 25 5.50 -19.04 -4.05
CA VAL A 25 4.94 -17.92 -4.80
C VAL A 25 6.01 -16.89 -5.12
N ARG A 26 5.87 -16.18 -6.25
CA ARG A 26 6.77 -15.06 -6.60
C ARG A 26 6.52 -13.89 -5.63
N ALA A 27 7.59 -13.28 -5.11
CA ALA A 27 7.47 -12.16 -4.18
C ALA A 27 6.64 -10.99 -4.77
N GLY A 28 6.68 -10.79 -6.09
CA GLY A 28 5.85 -9.79 -6.78
C GLY A 28 4.35 -10.01 -6.57
N VAL A 29 3.89 -11.26 -6.47
CA VAL A 29 2.47 -11.57 -6.18
C VAL A 29 2.11 -11.17 -4.76
N VAL A 30 3.00 -11.39 -3.78
CA VAL A 30 2.79 -10.96 -2.39
C VAL A 30 2.68 -9.43 -2.30
N LEU A 31 3.54 -8.71 -3.02
CA LEU A 31 3.48 -7.24 -3.09
C LEU A 31 2.18 -6.76 -3.73
N ALA A 32 1.79 -7.34 -4.86
CA ALA A 32 0.54 -7.02 -5.54
C ALA A 32 -0.68 -7.31 -4.64
N GLN A 33 -0.67 -8.44 -3.91
CA GLN A 33 -1.72 -8.81 -2.97
C GLN A 33 -1.83 -7.80 -1.83
N ALA A 34 -0.71 -7.37 -1.25
CA ALA A 34 -0.73 -6.36 -0.18
C ALA A 34 -1.34 -5.03 -0.65
N ILE A 35 -0.99 -4.57 -1.85
CA ILE A 35 -1.53 -3.33 -2.44
C ILE A 35 -3.03 -3.47 -2.71
N ASN A 36 -3.44 -4.57 -3.35
CA ASN A 36 -4.85 -4.82 -3.69
C ASN A 36 -5.72 -4.92 -2.42
N HIS A 37 -5.25 -5.68 -1.43
CA HIS A 37 -5.94 -5.86 -0.15
C HIS A 37 -6.08 -4.53 0.62
N ALA A 38 -5.03 -3.70 0.65
CA ALA A 38 -5.08 -2.37 1.24
C ALA A 38 -6.09 -1.46 0.53
N ASN A 39 -6.14 -1.49 -0.82
CA ASN A 39 -7.10 -0.69 -1.57
C ASN A 39 -8.55 -1.12 -1.30
N HIS A 40 -8.81 -2.43 -1.23
CA HIS A 40 -10.15 -2.95 -0.96
C HIS A 40 -10.65 -2.55 0.43
N HIS A 41 -9.81 -2.68 1.47
CA HIS A 41 -10.20 -2.25 2.82
C HIS A 41 -10.36 -0.73 2.95
N ARG A 42 -9.54 0.05 2.23
CA ARG A 42 -9.70 1.51 2.13
C ARG A 42 -11.11 1.86 1.64
N GLU A 43 -11.56 1.24 0.55
CA GLU A 43 -12.89 1.48 -0.02
C GLU A 43 -14.01 1.07 0.94
N GLN A 44 -13.89 -0.08 1.61
CA GLN A 44 -14.86 -0.53 2.61
C GLN A 44 -15.02 0.45 3.77
N VAL A 45 -13.91 0.93 4.34
CA VAL A 45 -13.94 1.90 5.46
C VAL A 45 -14.55 3.22 5.00
N CYS A 46 -14.14 3.74 3.84
CA CYS A 46 -14.72 4.97 3.29
C CYS A 46 -16.22 4.85 3.04
N ALA A 47 -16.69 3.70 2.53
CA ALA A 47 -18.10 3.44 2.32
C ALA A 47 -18.90 3.44 3.64
N ILE A 48 -18.36 2.82 4.69
CA ILE A 48 -18.99 2.81 6.03
C ILE A 48 -19.10 4.23 6.59
N LEU A 49 -18.00 5.00 6.58
CA LEU A 49 -18.01 6.39 7.06
C LEU A 49 -19.04 7.24 6.30
N THR A 50 -19.05 7.11 4.98
CA THR A 50 -20.00 7.82 4.11
C THR A 50 -21.45 7.44 4.44
N GLY A 51 -21.74 6.15 4.65
CA GLY A 51 -23.07 5.67 5.03
C GLY A 51 -23.54 6.20 6.40
N LEU A 52 -22.62 6.53 7.30
CA LEU A 52 -22.88 7.17 8.59
C LEU A 52 -22.97 8.72 8.48
N GLY A 53 -22.86 9.30 7.29
CA GLY A 53 -22.82 10.75 7.09
C GLY A 53 -21.49 11.41 7.49
N ILE A 54 -20.45 10.62 7.74
CA ILE A 54 -19.11 11.10 8.11
C ILE A 54 -18.25 11.21 6.84
N GLN A 55 -17.64 12.37 6.61
CA GLN A 55 -16.72 12.53 5.49
C GLN A 55 -15.45 11.72 5.73
N PRO A 56 -15.08 10.79 4.83
CA PRO A 56 -13.84 10.03 4.97
C PRO A 56 -12.61 10.94 4.89
N PRO A 57 -11.55 10.67 5.67
CA PRO A 57 -10.29 11.40 5.54
C PRO A 57 -9.61 11.13 4.19
N ASP A 58 -8.83 12.09 3.70
CA ASP A 58 -8.00 11.87 2.51
C ASP A 58 -6.79 10.98 2.85
N ILE A 59 -6.93 9.70 2.54
CA ILE A 59 -5.95 8.65 2.83
C ILE A 59 -5.17 8.21 1.59
N GLN A 60 -5.15 9.05 0.55
CA GLN A 60 -4.31 8.82 -0.62
C GLN A 60 -2.82 8.95 -0.28
N ALA A 61 -1.98 8.15 -0.94
CA ALA A 61 -0.52 8.25 -0.80
C ALA A 61 -0.01 9.65 -1.18
N TRP A 62 -0.67 10.33 -2.10
CA TRP A 62 -0.37 11.72 -2.47
C TRP A 62 -0.60 12.69 -1.32
N ALA A 63 -1.72 12.56 -0.59
CA ALA A 63 -2.01 13.39 0.57
C ALA A 63 -0.95 13.19 1.65
N TYR A 64 -0.60 11.94 1.95
CA TYR A 64 0.53 11.63 2.85
C TYR A 64 1.83 12.29 2.40
N ALA A 65 2.17 12.20 1.11
CA ALA A 65 3.42 12.73 0.59
C ALA A 65 3.48 14.27 0.64
N TRP A 66 2.36 14.96 0.42
CA TRP A 66 2.24 16.40 0.67
C TRP A 66 2.40 16.74 2.16
N HIS A 67 1.71 16.01 3.05
CA HIS A 67 1.79 16.23 4.50
C HIS A 67 3.18 15.97 5.09
N THR A 68 3.99 15.15 4.44
CA THR A 68 5.34 14.77 4.91
C THR A 68 6.47 15.43 4.12
N ALA A 69 6.17 16.45 3.31
CA ALA A 69 7.14 17.16 2.47
C ALA A 69 7.94 16.23 1.53
N ARG A 70 7.33 15.11 1.13
CA ARG A 70 7.88 14.16 0.14
C ARG A 70 7.50 14.54 -1.29
N ILE A 71 6.63 15.53 -1.46
CA ILE A 71 6.35 16.20 -2.75
C ILE A 71 6.63 17.70 -2.58
N TRP A 72 7.30 18.30 -3.55
CA TRP A 72 7.56 19.74 -3.61
C TRP A 72 7.36 20.27 -5.03
N ARG A 73 7.17 21.60 -5.13
CA ARG A 73 7.12 22.28 -6.43
C ARG A 73 8.55 22.54 -6.90
N ILE A 74 8.80 22.29 -8.18
CA ILE A 74 10.08 22.62 -8.81
C ILE A 74 10.04 24.10 -9.22
N GLY A 75 11.03 24.88 -8.80
CA GLY A 75 11.20 26.29 -9.21
C GLY A 75 10.45 27.34 -8.39
N SER A 76 9.99 27.00 -7.17
CA SER A 76 9.52 27.96 -6.16
C SER A 76 10.66 28.47 -5.29
#